data_AF-A0A4Q6AP97-F1
#
_entry.id   AF-A0A4Q6AP97-F1
#
_cell.length_a   1.000
_cell.length_b   1.000
_cell.length_c   1.000
_cell.angle_alpha   90.00
_cell.angle_beta   90.00
_cell.angle_gamma   90.00
#
_symmetry.space_group_name_H-M   'P 1'
#
loop_
_entity.id
_entity.type
_entity.pdbx_description
1 polymer ?
#
loop_
_entity_poly.entity_id
_entity_poly.type
_entity_poly.pdbx_seq_one_letter_code
_entity_poly.pdbx_strand_id
1 'polypeptide(L)'
;MPVKKRNYEDKFSGRTRAIIKTLTHIFLDSNLDVREKHMFGHKAFLIHGHVMMMVGEWSRNEKPKEGNVQVDGKGEAEPTLIILPKDPATAELFKKKYGGLYFAPSGVRLKSWLSFTGIWLTDEDKLAPLVEEMLKANAGLAPKELKNPGRIV
;
A
#
# COMPACT_ATOMS: atom_id res chain seq x y z
N MET A 1 -14.85 -33.25 -9.90
CA MET A 1 -13.76 -32.29 -10.21
C MET A 1 -13.31 -31.67 -8.89
N PRO A 2 -12.01 -31.72 -8.51
CA PRO A 2 -11.57 -31.04 -7.30
C PRO A 2 -11.79 -29.53 -7.46
N VAL A 3 -12.50 -28.92 -6.51
CA VAL A 3 -12.70 -27.47 -6.48
C VAL A 3 -11.33 -26.83 -6.27
N LYS A 4 -10.79 -26.19 -7.31
CA LYS A 4 -9.55 -25.42 -7.22
C LYS A 4 -9.72 -24.39 -6.10
N LYS A 5 -8.94 -24.49 -5.01
CA LYS A 5 -8.93 -23.45 -3.97
C LYS A 5 -8.56 -22.13 -4.66
N ARG A 6 -9.52 -21.22 -4.76
CA ARG A 6 -9.29 -19.87 -5.30
C ARG A 6 -8.47 -19.09 -4.29
N ASN A 7 -7.39 -18.47 -4.74
CA ASN A 7 -6.62 -17.56 -3.92
C ASN A 7 -7.42 -16.26 -3.73
N TYR A 8 -7.28 -15.59 -2.59
CA TYR A 8 -7.99 -14.34 -2.31
C TYR A 8 -7.74 -13.29 -3.41
N GLU A 9 -6.52 -13.28 -3.94
CA GLU A 9 -6.08 -12.38 -5.01
C GLU A 9 -6.80 -12.62 -6.35
N ASP A 10 -7.47 -13.75 -6.54
CA ASP A 10 -8.29 -14.02 -7.73
C ASP A 10 -9.48 -13.05 -7.87
N LYS A 11 -9.81 -12.31 -6.80
CA LYS A 11 -10.83 -11.25 -6.81
C LYS A 11 -10.34 -9.94 -7.42
N PHE A 12 -9.02 -9.74 -7.51
CA PHE A 12 -8.43 -8.53 -8.04
C PHE A 12 -8.25 -8.58 -9.56
N SER A 13 -8.30 -7.42 -10.22
CA SER A 13 -7.96 -7.29 -11.64
C SER A 13 -6.53 -7.74 -11.92
N GLY A 14 -6.23 -8.00 -13.19
CA GLY A 14 -4.88 -8.36 -13.64
C GLY A 14 -3.81 -7.34 -13.24
N ARG A 15 -4.15 -6.05 -13.30
CA ARG A 15 -3.21 -4.96 -12.97
C ARG A 15 -2.95 -4.88 -11.47
N THR A 16 -3.97 -4.99 -10.62
CA THR A 16 -3.78 -5.05 -9.16
C THR A 16 -2.92 -6.24 -8.74
N ARG A 17 -3.14 -7.43 -9.35
CA ARG A 17 -2.30 -8.61 -9.13
C ARG A 17 -0.85 -8.40 -9.58
N ALA A 18 -0.65 -7.72 -10.71
CA ALA A 18 0.69 -7.39 -11.19
C ALA A 18 1.43 -6.47 -10.21
N ILE A 19 0.78 -5.43 -9.67
CA ILE A 19 1.36 -4.54 -8.64
C ILE A 19 1.76 -5.34 -7.39
N ILE A 20 0.88 -6.22 -6.91
CA ILE A 20 1.16 -7.09 -5.76
C ILE A 20 2.40 -7.96 -6.03
N LYS A 21 2.48 -8.56 -7.23
CA LYS A 21 3.62 -9.39 -7.62
C LYS A 21 4.93 -8.60 -7.67
N THR A 22 4.92 -7.41 -8.28
CA THR A 22 6.08 -6.52 -8.33
C THR A 22 6.57 -6.14 -6.93
N LEU A 23 5.67 -5.76 -6.02
CA LEU A 23 6.05 -5.46 -4.63
C LEU A 23 6.59 -6.69 -3.89
N THR A 24 5.98 -7.85 -4.11
CA THR A 24 6.44 -9.11 -3.50
C THR A 24 7.87 -9.41 -3.91
N HIS A 25 8.21 -9.25 -5.19
CA HIS A 25 9.57 -9.42 -5.69
C HIS A 25 10.55 -8.44 -5.03
N ILE A 26 10.22 -7.14 -5.01
CA ILE A 26 11.05 -6.11 -4.35
C ILE A 26 11.31 -6.45 -2.88
N PHE A 27 10.30 -6.94 -2.17
CA PHE A 27 10.44 -7.28 -0.74
C PHE A 27 11.24 -8.56 -0.51
N LEU A 28 11.20 -9.54 -1.41
CA LEU A 28 12.03 -10.75 -1.31
C LEU A 28 13.53 -10.40 -1.33
N ASP A 29 13.93 -9.38 -2.09
CA ASP A 29 15.32 -8.94 -2.19
C ASP A 29 15.77 -8.06 -1.00
N SER A 30 14.82 -7.60 -0.17
CA SER A 30 15.10 -6.61 0.88
C SER A 30 15.69 -7.19 2.18
N ASN A 31 15.76 -8.52 2.35
CA ASN A 31 16.15 -9.19 3.61
C ASN A 31 15.31 -8.78 4.85
N LEU A 32 14.14 -8.16 4.66
CA LEU A 32 13.24 -7.75 5.75
C LEU A 32 12.17 -8.81 6.05
N ASP A 33 11.73 -8.92 7.31
CA ASP A 33 10.52 -9.68 7.67
C ASP A 33 9.28 -8.90 7.21
N VAL A 34 8.93 -9.08 5.93
CA VAL A 34 7.73 -8.53 5.33
C VAL A 34 6.60 -9.54 5.43
N ARG A 35 5.51 -9.13 6.09
CA ARG A 35 4.30 -9.94 6.22
C ARG A 35 3.20 -9.38 5.35
N GLU A 36 2.58 -10.26 4.60
CA GLU A 36 1.42 -9.94 3.79
C GLU A 36 0.12 -10.29 4.52
N LYS A 37 -0.83 -9.35 4.57
CA LYS A 37 -2.14 -9.57 5.19
C LYS A 37 -3.26 -9.01 4.34
N HIS A 38 -4.39 -9.71 4.32
CA HIS A 38 -5.62 -9.16 3.75
C HIS A 38 -6.29 -8.24 4.76
N MET A 39 -6.51 -6.97 4.40
CA MET A 39 -7.11 -5.95 5.25
C MET A 39 -8.07 -5.08 4.44
N PHE A 40 -9.32 -4.96 4.90
CA PHE A 40 -10.34 -4.07 4.33
C PHE A 40 -10.61 -4.25 2.83
N GLY A 41 -10.44 -5.45 2.27
CA GLY A 41 -10.58 -5.68 0.83
C GLY A 41 -9.26 -5.54 0.04
N HIS A 42 -8.16 -5.20 0.70
CA HIS A 42 -6.86 -4.92 0.08
C HIS A 42 -5.78 -5.90 0.55
N LYS A 43 -4.67 -5.94 -0.18
CA LYS A 43 -3.43 -6.62 0.21
C LYS A 43 -2.54 -5.60 0.92
N ALA A 44 -2.25 -5.82 2.20
CA ALA A 44 -1.37 -4.98 3.00
C ALA A 44 0.00 -5.65 3.16
N PHE A 45 1.06 -4.84 3.04
CA PHE A 45 2.45 -5.22 3.31
C PHE A 45 2.87 -4.60 4.63
N LEU A 46 3.25 -5.46 5.57
CA LEU A 46 3.62 -5.10 6.93
C LEU A 46 5.10 -5.34 7.15
N ILE A 47 5.78 -4.37 7.75
CA ILE A 47 7.19 -4.48 8.14
C ILE A 47 7.27 -4.29 9.65
N HIS A 48 7.85 -5.26 10.34
CA HIS A 48 7.89 -5.30 11.82
C HIS A 48 6.51 -5.11 12.49
N GLY A 49 5.44 -5.59 11.83
CA GLY A 49 4.05 -5.48 12.31
C GLY A 49 3.36 -4.14 12.02
N HIS A 50 4.02 -3.20 11.34
CA HIS A 50 3.42 -1.93 10.90
C HIS A 50 2.97 -2.04 9.45
N VAL A 51 1.74 -1.60 9.14
CA VAL A 51 1.26 -1.51 7.76
C VAL A 51 1.99 -0.36 7.07
N MET A 52 2.77 -0.68 6.03
CA MET A 52 3.57 0.29 5.31
C MET A 52 2.97 0.62 3.94
N MET A 53 2.39 -0.39 3.30
CA MET A 53 1.78 -0.26 1.98
C MET A 53 0.51 -1.09 1.90
N MET A 54 -0.44 -0.63 1.09
CA MET A 54 -1.67 -1.35 0.75
C MET A 54 -1.91 -1.27 -0.75
N VAL A 55 -2.27 -2.39 -1.36
CA VAL A 55 -2.64 -2.49 -2.77
C VAL A 55 -4.05 -3.01 -2.88
N GLY A 56 -4.85 -2.35 -3.71
CA GLY A 56 -6.16 -2.85 -4.09
C GLY A 56 -6.87 -1.89 -5.04
N GLU A 57 -8.16 -2.13 -5.22
CA GLU A 57 -8.96 -1.34 -6.13
C GLU A 57 -9.79 -0.34 -5.35
N TRP A 58 -9.66 0.93 -5.74
CA TRP A 58 -10.32 2.03 -5.07
C TRP A 58 -11.06 2.85 -6.10
N SER A 59 -12.33 3.09 -5.84
CA SER A 59 -13.06 4.11 -6.58
C SER A 59 -12.65 5.48 -6.06
N ARG A 60 -12.05 6.26 -6.94
CA ARG A 60 -11.29 7.46 -6.60
C ARG A 60 -11.95 8.69 -7.22
N ASN A 61 -12.21 9.69 -6.40
CA ASN A 61 -12.52 11.03 -6.84
C ASN A 61 -11.29 11.90 -6.60
N GLU A 62 -10.49 12.07 -7.66
CA GLU A 62 -9.28 12.87 -7.62
C GLU A 62 -9.60 14.36 -7.70
N LYS A 63 -8.95 15.15 -6.85
CA LYS A 63 -8.90 16.61 -7.00
C LYS A 63 -7.45 17.04 -7.11
N PRO A 64 -6.84 16.95 -8.31
CA PRO A 64 -5.42 17.21 -8.49
C PRO A 64 -4.98 18.61 -8.02
N LYS A 65 -5.84 19.63 -8.21
CA LYS A 65 -5.60 21.00 -7.72
C LYS A 65 -5.48 21.10 -6.20
N GLU A 66 -6.24 20.28 -5.47
CA GLU A 66 -6.18 20.19 -4.01
C GLU A 66 -5.11 19.18 -3.55
N GLY A 67 -4.49 18.46 -4.49
CA GLY A 67 -3.49 17.45 -4.21
C GLY A 67 -4.00 16.27 -3.40
N ASN A 68 -5.31 15.99 -3.47
CA ASN A 68 -5.97 14.96 -2.69
C ASN A 68 -6.79 14.01 -3.58
N VAL A 69 -7.04 12.81 -3.06
CA VAL A 69 -7.98 11.85 -3.60
C VAL A 69 -8.91 11.39 -2.48
N GLN A 70 -10.20 11.41 -2.78
CA GLN A 70 -11.25 10.93 -1.89
C GLN A 70 -11.76 9.59 -2.41
N VAL A 71 -12.22 8.74 -1.49
CA VAL A 71 -12.93 7.52 -1.88
C VAL A 71 -14.34 7.90 -2.25
N ASP A 72 -14.74 7.55 -3.47
CA ASP A 72 -16.11 7.70 -3.95
C ASP A 72 -16.75 6.31 -4.00
N GLY A 73 -17.95 6.12 -3.45
CA GLY A 73 -18.66 4.85 -3.55
C GLY A 73 -19.25 4.57 -4.95
N LYS A 74 -19.22 5.56 -5.85
CA LYS A 74 -19.91 5.53 -7.15
C LYS A 74 -18.99 5.59 -8.37
N GLY A 75 -17.70 5.83 -8.18
CA GLY A 75 -16.71 5.85 -9.27
C GLY A 75 -16.25 4.45 -9.68
N GLU A 76 -15.51 4.39 -10.79
CA GLU A 76 -14.87 3.15 -11.24
C GLU A 76 -13.67 2.82 -10.34
N ALA A 77 -13.58 1.55 -9.92
CA ALA A 77 -12.50 1.12 -9.05
C ALA A 77 -11.18 0.97 -9.84
N GLU A 78 -10.15 1.69 -9.45
CA GLU A 78 -8.82 1.65 -10.09
C GLU A 78 -7.78 0.95 -9.19
N PRO A 79 -6.89 0.11 -9.78
CA PRO A 79 -5.69 -0.40 -9.10
C PRO A 79 -4.84 0.73 -8.52
N THR A 80 -4.72 0.74 -7.19
CA THR A 80 -4.08 1.81 -6.43
C THR A 80 -3.12 1.24 -5.41
N LEU A 81 -1.94 1.85 -5.34
CA LEU A 81 -0.99 1.68 -4.24
C LEU A 81 -1.16 2.82 -3.25
N ILE A 82 -1.41 2.49 -1.99
CA ILE A 82 -1.39 3.42 -0.88
C ILE A 82 -0.14 3.15 -0.07
N ILE A 83 0.67 4.18 0.18
CA ILE A 83 1.79 4.11 1.13
C ILE A 83 1.44 4.90 2.38
N LEU A 84 2.00 4.48 3.51
CA LEU A 84 1.78 5.06 4.83
C LEU A 84 3.12 5.56 5.40
N PRO A 85 3.58 6.76 5.02
CA PRO A 85 4.75 7.39 5.62
C PRO A 85 4.53 7.65 7.10
N LYS A 86 5.59 7.49 7.91
CA LYS A 86 5.55 7.70 9.38
C LYS A 86 5.12 9.11 9.79
N ASP A 87 5.39 10.12 8.97
CA ASP A 87 5.14 11.52 9.28
C ASP A 87 4.79 12.34 8.02
N PRO A 88 4.22 13.56 8.18
CA PRO A 88 3.86 14.43 7.07
C PRO A 88 5.04 14.92 6.23
N ALA A 89 6.23 15.11 6.82
CA ALA A 89 7.41 15.60 6.09
C ALA A 89 7.91 14.56 5.08
N THR A 90 7.92 13.30 5.49
CA THR A 90 8.20 12.15 4.62
C THR A 90 7.15 12.07 3.51
N ALA A 91 5.87 12.26 3.83
CA ALA A 91 4.82 12.26 2.80
C ALA A 91 5.01 13.39 1.77
N GLU A 92 5.34 14.60 2.21
CA GLU A 92 5.59 15.71 1.29
C GLU A 92 6.79 15.46 0.38
N LEU A 93 7.88 14.91 0.92
CA LEU A 93 9.06 14.51 0.15
C LEU A 93 8.70 13.50 -0.94
N PHE A 94 7.96 12.46 -0.58
CA PHE A 94 7.56 11.39 -1.49
C PHE A 94 6.61 11.93 -2.56
N LYS A 95 5.67 12.79 -2.17
CA LYS A 95 4.75 13.45 -3.10
C LYS A 95 5.51 14.28 -4.14
N LYS A 96 6.51 15.05 -3.70
CA LYS A 96 7.33 15.88 -4.60
C LYS A 96 8.15 15.05 -5.58
N LYS A 97 8.65 13.88 -5.15
CA LYS A 97 9.56 13.05 -5.92
C LYS A 97 8.87 12.05 -6.85
N TYR A 98 7.84 11.38 -6.37
CA TYR A 98 7.15 10.29 -7.07
C TYR A 98 5.73 10.69 -7.53
N GLY A 99 5.30 11.92 -7.22
CA GLY A 99 3.94 12.37 -7.48
C GLY A 99 2.93 11.75 -6.51
N GLY A 100 1.75 11.42 -7.01
CA GLY A 100 0.66 10.89 -6.18
C GLY A 100 -0.14 11.98 -5.47
N LEU A 101 -1.25 11.55 -4.88
CA LEU A 101 -2.22 12.41 -4.22
C LEU A 101 -2.41 11.96 -2.78
N TYR A 102 -2.65 12.91 -1.87
CA TYR A 102 -2.95 12.54 -0.49
C TYR A 102 -4.26 11.75 -0.43
N PHE A 103 -4.23 10.61 0.24
CA PHE A 103 -5.37 9.71 0.32
C PHE A 103 -6.22 10.02 1.55
N ALA A 104 -7.50 10.37 1.33
CA ALA A 104 -8.45 10.73 2.37
C ALA A 104 -9.69 9.80 2.34
N PRO A 105 -9.71 8.69 3.11
CA PRO A 105 -10.78 7.70 3.03
C PRO A 105 -12.13 8.13 3.62
N SER A 106 -12.21 9.23 4.38
CA SER A 106 -13.44 9.59 5.11
C SER A 106 -13.62 11.10 5.35
N GLY A 107 -13.06 11.97 4.52
CA GLY A 107 -13.22 13.43 4.65
C GLY A 107 -12.57 14.07 5.88
N VAL A 108 -11.83 13.31 6.69
CA VAL A 108 -11.09 13.79 7.87
C VAL A 108 -9.65 14.16 7.48
N ARG A 109 -9.11 15.18 8.15
CA ARG A 109 -7.78 15.78 7.96
C ARG A 109 -6.70 14.74 7.65
N LEU A 110 -5.95 15.06 6.58
CA LEU A 110 -4.96 14.25 5.88
C LEU A 110 -4.01 13.53 6.84
N LYS A 111 -4.27 12.24 7.08
CA LYS A 111 -3.19 11.34 7.45
C LYS A 111 -2.18 11.38 6.31
N SER A 112 -0.90 11.25 6.61
CA SER A 112 0.26 11.34 5.70
C SER A 112 0.24 10.35 4.52
N TRP A 113 -0.87 9.65 4.27
CA TRP A 113 -0.99 8.58 3.30
C TRP A 113 -1.04 9.13 1.89
N LEU A 114 -0.27 8.51 1.01
CA LEU A 114 -0.23 8.87 -0.40
C LEU A 114 -0.80 7.73 -1.23
N SER A 115 -1.62 8.11 -2.20
CA SER A 115 -2.19 7.24 -3.21
C SER A 115 -1.46 7.47 -4.52
N PHE A 116 -1.02 6.37 -5.10
CA PHE A 116 -0.40 6.30 -6.41
C PHE A 116 -1.24 5.42 -7.32
N THR A 117 -1.39 5.88 -8.55
CA THR A 117 -1.91 5.12 -9.68
C THR A 117 -1.01 5.32 -10.89
N GLY A 118 -1.24 4.52 -11.92
CA GLY A 118 -0.44 4.51 -13.15
C GLY A 118 0.14 3.13 -13.46
N ILE A 119 0.53 2.93 -14.72
CA ILE A 119 1.07 1.67 -15.23
C ILE A 119 2.46 1.39 -14.66
N TRP A 120 3.21 2.45 -14.31
CA TRP A 120 4.53 2.34 -13.71
C TRP A 120 4.57 1.56 -12.38
N LEU A 121 3.44 1.36 -11.71
CA LEU A 121 3.35 0.54 -10.49
C LEU A 121 3.58 -0.96 -10.72
N THR A 122 3.61 -1.41 -11.97
CA THR A 122 3.98 -2.79 -12.32
C THR A 122 5.42 -2.91 -12.81
N ASP A 123 6.14 -1.80 -12.87
CA ASP A 123 7.52 -1.70 -13.34
C ASP A 123 8.45 -1.67 -12.11
N GLU A 124 9.22 -2.74 -11.94
CA GLU A 124 10.07 -2.96 -10.77
C GLU A 124 11.13 -1.85 -10.63
N ASP A 125 11.76 -1.45 -11.74
CA ASP A 125 12.82 -0.43 -11.75
C ASP A 125 12.30 0.95 -11.31
N LYS A 126 11.00 1.21 -11.52
CA LYS A 126 10.34 2.46 -11.10
C LYS A 126 9.80 2.38 -9.69
N LEU A 127 9.34 1.21 -9.26
CA LEU A 127 8.72 1.02 -7.95
C LEU A 127 9.74 0.76 -6.84
N ALA A 128 10.84 0.06 -7.13
CA ALA A 128 11.88 -0.27 -6.15
C ALA A 128 12.47 0.97 -5.44
N PRO A 129 12.82 2.08 -6.14
CA PRO A 129 13.31 3.27 -5.45
C PRO A 129 12.31 3.86 -4.43
N LEU A 130 11.01 3.84 -4.75
CA LEU A 130 9.96 4.28 -3.83
C LEU A 130 9.92 3.39 -2.58
N VAL A 131 9.97 2.07 -2.78
CA VAL A 131 9.95 1.09 -1.69
C VAL A 131 11.19 1.25 -0.81
N GLU A 132 12.39 1.31 -1.39
CA GLU A 132 13.64 1.47 -0.64
C GLU A 132 13.66 2.75 0.20
N GLU A 133 13.23 3.88 -0.36
CA GLU A 133 13.16 5.14 0.39
C GLU A 133 12.14 5.04 1.51
N MET A 134 11.02 4.35 1.27
CA MET A 134 10.01 4.13 2.29
C MET A 134 10.60 3.28 3.42
N LEU A 135 11.32 2.22 3.10
CA LEU A 135 12.02 1.39 4.09
C LEU A 135 13.04 2.22 4.90
N LYS A 136 13.89 3.00 4.23
CA LYS A 136 14.90 3.87 4.86
C LYS A 136 14.25 4.91 5.78
N ALA A 137 13.18 5.55 5.34
CA ALA A 137 12.44 6.53 6.14
C ALA A 137 11.84 5.91 7.41
N ASN A 138 11.52 4.60 7.36
CA ASN A 138 10.85 3.87 8.43
C ASN A 138 11.76 2.90 9.21
N ALA A 139 13.07 2.91 8.96
CA ALA A 139 14.04 2.00 9.59
C ALA A 139 14.14 2.13 11.12
N GLY A 140 13.63 3.23 11.69
CA GLY A 140 13.56 3.45 13.14
C GLY A 140 12.27 2.97 13.81
N LEU A 141 11.34 2.35 13.07
CA LEU A 141 10.12 1.81 13.67
C LEU A 141 10.46 0.58 14.52
N ALA A 142 10.35 0.73 15.84
CA ALA A 142 10.43 -0.41 16.75
C ALA A 142 9.39 -1.47 16.33
N PRO A 143 9.74 -2.76 16.34
CA PRO A 143 8.78 -3.81 16.10
C PRO A 143 7.59 -3.66 17.03
N LYS A 144 6.37 -3.77 16.49
CA LYS A 144 5.21 -3.88 17.38
C LYS A 144 5.41 -5.13 18.21
N GLU A 145 5.58 -4.96 19.52
CA GLU A 145 5.40 -6.06 20.46
C GLU A 145 4.02 -6.65 20.17
N LEU A 146 4.02 -7.87 19.62
CA LEU A 146 2.85 -8.71 19.61
C LEU A 146 2.59 -9.09 21.07
N LYS A 147 2.02 -8.16 21.85
CA LYS A 147 1.25 -8.52 23.03
C LYS A 147 0.10 -9.35 22.49
N ASN A 148 0.29 -10.66 22.39
CA ASN A 148 -0.80 -11.61 22.39
C ASN A 148 -1.22 -11.71 23.85
N PRO A 149 -2.27 -10.99 24.32
CA PRO A 149 -2.78 -11.22 25.65
C PRO A 149 -3.65 -12.48 25.52
N GLY A 150 -3.07 -13.64 25.82
CA GLY A 150 -3.83 -14.86 26.13
C GLY A 150 -4.21 -15.78 24.96
N ARG A 151 -3.24 -16.42 24.31
CA ARG A 151 -3.47 -17.76 23.73
C ARG A 151 -2.52 -18.76 24.36
N ILE A 152 -2.96 -19.32 25.49
CA ILE A 152 -2.45 -20.60 26.00
C ILE A 152 -3.26 -21.67 25.25
N VAL A 153 -2.54 -22.53 24.52
CA VAL A 153 -2.90 -23.83 23.92
C VAL A 153 -4.33 -23.96 23.39
#